data_AF-A0A453LFW6-F1
#
_entry.id   AF-A0A453LFW6-F1
#
_cell.length_a   1.000
_cell.length_b   1.000
_cell.length_c   1.000
_cell.angle_alpha   90.00
_cell.angle_beta   90.00
_cell.angle_gamma   90.00
#
_symmetry.space_group_name_H-M   'P 1'
#
loop_
_entity.id
_entity.type
_entity.pdbx_description
1 polymer ?
#
loop_
_entity_poly.entity_id
_entity_poly.type
_entity_poly.pdbx_seq_one_letter_code
_entity_poly.pdbx_strand_id
1 'polypeptide(L)'
;CYASPQASPVLASLVEGVPRPFLYSLADLGPLPDRPHRNIARLLKGKRFRKPDISQTIQELLAGEVGRGSGGGVVVDVGANVGMAAFAAAVMGFRVVAFEPVFENLQRICDGVYLNRVQDQVVVYHAAASDRAGNITMHKV
;
A
#
# COMPACT_ATOMS: atom_id res chain seq x y z
N CYS A 1 0.72 -12.95 2.63
CA CYS A 1 0.55 -11.90 3.64
C CYS A 1 0.24 -12.41 5.04
N TYR A 2 -0.78 -13.23 5.28
CA TYR A 2 -1.06 -13.75 6.64
C TYR A 2 0.08 -14.57 7.27
N ALA A 3 0.86 -15.26 6.45
CA ALA A 3 2.06 -15.97 6.90
C ALA A 3 3.33 -15.08 6.88
N SER A 4 3.23 -13.83 6.42
CA SER A 4 4.36 -12.92 6.42
C SER A 4 4.58 -12.43 7.85
N PRO A 5 5.81 -12.49 8.39
CA PRO A 5 6.09 -11.84 9.65
C PRO A 5 5.85 -10.33 9.49
N GLN A 6 5.20 -9.74 10.49
CA GLN A 6 5.05 -8.29 10.60
C GLN A 6 6.43 -7.62 10.58
N ALA A 7 6.57 -6.52 9.85
CA ALA A 7 7.88 -5.88 9.66
C ALA A 7 8.46 -5.29 10.95
N SER A 8 7.59 -4.75 11.82
CA SER A 8 7.88 -4.05 13.09
C SER A 8 6.54 -3.78 13.79
N PRO A 9 6.46 -3.40 15.09
CA PRO A 9 5.19 -2.97 15.68
C PRO A 9 4.47 -1.92 14.82
N VAL A 10 3.25 -2.25 14.42
CA VAL A 10 2.46 -1.45 13.47
C VAL A 10 1.55 -0.48 14.22
N LEU A 11 1.66 0.80 13.87
CA LEU A 11 0.69 1.83 14.25
C LEU A 11 0.04 2.37 12.99
N ALA A 12 -1.26 2.09 12.86
CA ALA A 12 -2.04 2.45 11.68
C ALA A 12 -3.00 3.61 11.95
N SER A 13 -3.22 4.44 10.94
CA SER A 13 -4.26 5.47 10.96
C SER A 13 -4.84 5.68 9.57
N LEU A 14 -6.01 6.30 9.51
CA LEU A 14 -6.60 6.72 8.25
C LEU A 14 -5.73 7.79 7.58
N VAL A 15 -5.68 7.75 6.25
CA VAL A 15 -5.02 8.77 5.44
C VAL A 15 -5.94 9.98 5.25
N GLU A 16 -5.42 11.19 5.46
CA GLU A 16 -6.16 12.44 5.29
C GLU A 16 -6.14 12.96 3.85
N GLY A 17 -7.20 13.62 3.40
CA GLY A 17 -7.21 14.34 2.13
C GLY A 17 -7.28 13.44 0.87
N VAL A 18 -7.63 12.17 1.03
CA VAL A 18 -8.01 11.29 -0.07
C VAL A 18 -9.54 11.11 -0.09
N PRO A 19 -10.18 11.05 -1.28
CA PRO A 19 -11.62 10.87 -1.40
C PRO A 19 -12.16 9.59 -0.72
N ARG A 20 -11.39 8.51 -0.74
CA ARG A 20 -11.74 7.21 -0.17
C ARG A 20 -10.71 6.83 0.90
N PRO A 21 -11.14 6.63 2.15
CA PRO A 21 -10.21 6.45 3.27
C PRO A 21 -9.68 5.02 3.32
N PHE A 22 -8.38 4.88 3.57
CA PHE A 22 -7.73 3.61 3.85
C PHE A 22 -6.70 3.83 4.98
N LEU A 23 -6.28 2.74 5.62
CA LEU A 23 -5.28 2.72 6.67
C LEU A 23 -3.87 2.66 6.09
N TYR A 24 -2.96 3.39 6.73
CA TYR A 24 -1.54 3.45 6.42
C TYR A 24 -0.73 3.32 7.70
N SER A 25 0.43 2.64 7.67
CA SER A 25 1.23 2.31 8.85
C SER A 25 2.49 3.17 8.96
N LEU A 26 3.01 3.34 10.18
CA LEU A 26 4.34 3.92 10.40
C LEU A 26 5.47 3.01 9.90
N ALA A 27 5.27 1.70 9.87
CA ALA A 27 6.25 0.77 9.31
C ALA A 27 6.58 1.11 7.85
N ASP A 28 5.66 1.79 7.17
CA ASP A 28 5.74 2.20 5.78
C ASP A 28 6.56 3.47 5.55
N LEU A 29 7.05 4.12 6.62
CA LEU A 29 7.55 5.49 6.61
C LEU A 29 9.02 5.66 7.01
N GLY A 30 9.80 4.57 6.94
CA GLY A 30 11.25 4.59 7.13
C GLY A 30 11.70 4.18 8.55
N PRO A 31 12.97 4.41 8.91
CA PRO A 31 13.56 3.88 10.13
C PRO A 31 13.05 4.61 11.37
N LEU A 32 12.35 3.87 12.22
CA LEU A 32 12.19 4.19 13.65
C LEU A 32 13.40 3.62 14.41
N PRO A 33 13.90 4.27 15.48
CA PRO A 33 13.31 5.40 16.21
C PRO A 33 13.96 6.77 15.95
N ASP A 34 14.95 6.87 15.06
CA ASP A 34 15.93 7.96 15.04
C ASP A 34 15.35 9.38 14.84
N ARG A 35 14.12 9.49 14.32
CA ARG A 35 13.33 10.74 14.29
C ARG A 35 11.85 10.45 14.55
N PRO A 36 11.14 11.25 15.37
CA PRO A 36 9.70 11.09 15.54
C PRO A 36 9.02 11.33 14.20
N HIS A 37 8.51 10.25 13.61
CA HIS A 37 7.85 10.32 12.32
C HIS A 37 6.71 11.34 12.40
N ARG A 38 6.61 12.26 11.42
CA ARG A 38 5.65 13.39 11.48
C ARG A 38 4.21 12.92 11.72
N ASN A 39 3.85 11.72 11.24
CA ASN A 39 2.53 11.15 11.47
C ASN A 39 2.28 10.69 12.92
N ILE A 40 3.31 10.37 13.72
CA ILE A 40 3.16 10.13 15.17
C ILE A 40 2.70 11.41 15.85
N ALA A 41 3.41 12.52 15.60
CA ALA A 41 3.05 13.82 16.16
C ALA A 41 1.65 14.29 15.75
N ARG A 42 1.18 13.89 14.56
CA ARG A 42 -0.19 14.12 14.10
C ARG A 42 -1.19 13.26 14.86
N LEU A 43 -0.91 11.97 15.01
CA LEU A 43 -1.77 11.04 15.73
C LEU A 43 -1.98 11.47 17.18
N LEU A 44 -0.91 11.88 17.87
CA LEU A 44 -0.97 12.43 19.24
C LEU A 44 -1.85 13.70 19.34
N LYS A 45 -2.06 14.40 18.23
CA LYS A 45 -2.96 15.56 18.12
C LYS A 45 -4.36 15.18 17.60
N GLY A 46 -4.70 13.89 17.57
CA GLY A 46 -5.97 13.38 17.03
C GLY A 46 -6.11 13.51 15.51
N LYS A 47 -5.00 13.77 14.78
CA LYS A 47 -5.02 13.96 13.33
C LYS A 47 -4.66 12.67 12.61
N ARG A 48 -5.30 12.48 11.46
CA ARG A 48 -5.01 11.42 10.47
C ARG A 48 -3.59 11.53 9.92
N PHE A 49 -3.10 10.42 9.38
CA PHE A 49 -1.80 10.38 8.69
C PHE A 49 -1.86 11.23 7.43
N ARG A 50 -0.77 11.94 7.13
CA ARG A 50 -0.67 12.76 5.91
C ARG A 50 -0.73 11.86 4.67
N LYS A 51 -1.49 12.24 3.65
CA LYS A 51 -1.49 11.54 2.35
C LYS A 51 -0.12 11.55 1.69
N PRO A 52 0.28 10.44 1.04
CA PRO A 52 1.15 10.52 -0.11
C PRO A 52 0.35 10.89 -1.36
N ASP A 53 0.97 11.66 -2.25
CA ASP A 53 0.28 12.20 -3.43
C ASP A 53 -0.19 11.11 -4.39
N ILE A 54 0.54 9.99 -4.49
CA ILE A 54 0.19 8.86 -5.34
C ILE A 54 -1.21 8.30 -5.06
N SER A 55 -1.63 8.24 -3.78
CA SER A 55 -2.92 7.64 -3.43
C SER A 55 -4.10 8.49 -3.92
N GLN A 56 -3.94 9.81 -3.91
CA GLN A 56 -4.96 10.70 -4.47
C GLN A 56 -5.01 10.55 -5.99
N THR A 57 -3.85 10.57 -6.65
CA THR A 57 -3.76 10.42 -8.11
C THR A 57 -4.40 9.12 -8.59
N ILE A 58 -4.16 8.00 -7.89
CA ILE A 58 -4.79 6.72 -8.23
C ILE A 58 -6.30 6.79 -8.07
N GLN A 59 -6.80 7.40 -7.00
CA GLN A 59 -8.25 7.48 -6.81
C GLN A 59 -8.93 8.38 -7.85
N GLU A 60 -8.28 9.48 -8.23
CA GLU A 60 -8.79 10.37 -9.27
C GLU A 60 -8.79 9.70 -10.64
N LEU A 61 -7.69 9.00 -10.98
CA LEU A 61 -7.57 8.24 -12.23
C LEU A 61 -8.66 7.16 -12.35
N LEU A 62 -8.85 6.37 -11.30
CA LEU A 62 -9.80 5.25 -11.31
C LEU A 62 -11.26 5.70 -11.18
N ALA A 63 -11.53 6.92 -10.71
CA ALA A 63 -12.89 7.43 -10.57
C ALA A 63 -13.63 7.46 -11.92
N GLY A 64 -12.92 7.78 -13.01
CA GLY A 64 -13.48 7.75 -14.36
C GLY A 64 -13.94 6.36 -14.79
N GLU A 65 -13.21 5.31 -14.38
CA GLU A 65 -13.54 3.92 -14.69
C GLU A 65 -14.70 3.39 -13.85
N VAL A 66 -14.77 3.77 -12.57
CA VAL A 66 -15.94 3.47 -11.72
C VAL A 66 -17.21 4.08 -12.32
N GLY A 67 -17.15 5.33 -12.79
CA GLY A 67 -18.29 6.02 -13.41
C GLY A 67 -18.78 5.37 -14.72
N ARG A 68 -17.94 4.58 -15.38
CA ARG A 68 -18.27 3.82 -16.60
C ARG A 68 -18.87 2.44 -16.33
N GLY A 69 -19.09 2.07 -15.06
CA GLY A 69 -19.62 0.76 -14.69
C GLY A 69 -18.56 -0.35 -14.60
N SER A 70 -17.27 -0.01 -14.76
CA SER A 70 -16.14 -0.95 -14.60
C SER A 70 -15.77 -1.23 -13.15
N GLY A 71 -16.67 -0.96 -12.19
CA GLY A 71 -16.48 -1.28 -10.78
C GLY A 71 -16.27 -2.78 -10.62
N GLY A 72 -15.04 -3.19 -10.28
CA GLY A 72 -14.64 -4.60 -10.22
C GLY A 72 -13.59 -5.04 -11.25
N GLY A 73 -13.00 -4.10 -12.00
CA GLY A 73 -11.81 -4.35 -12.84
C GLY A 73 -10.57 -4.77 -12.03
N VAL A 74 -9.50 -5.13 -12.76
CA VAL A 74 -8.20 -5.52 -12.17
C VAL A 74 -7.18 -4.42 -12.39
N VAL A 75 -6.52 -3.98 -11.31
CA VAL A 75 -5.34 -3.11 -11.33
C VAL A 75 -4.09 -3.96 -11.12
N VAL A 76 -3.08 -3.74 -11.95
CA VAL A 76 -1.76 -4.36 -11.78
C VAL A 76 -0.80 -3.31 -11.23
N ASP A 77 -0.34 -3.50 -10.00
CA ASP A 77 0.58 -2.58 -9.30
C ASP A 77 2.01 -3.14 -9.36
N VAL A 78 2.85 -2.57 -10.21
CA VAL A 78 4.23 -3.04 -10.44
C VAL A 78 5.21 -2.19 -9.66
N GLY A 79 5.95 -2.80 -8.72
CA GLY A 79 6.77 -2.07 -7.77
C GLY A 79 5.90 -1.45 -6.67
N ALA A 80 5.03 -2.28 -6.08
CA ALA A 80 3.99 -1.84 -5.16
C ALA A 80 4.54 -1.17 -3.89
N ASN A 81 5.82 -1.38 -3.58
CA ASN A 81 6.53 -0.83 -2.43
C ASN A 81 5.74 -1.15 -1.14
N VAL A 82 5.25 -0.13 -0.44
CA VAL A 82 4.44 -0.27 0.79
C VAL A 82 2.93 -0.28 0.53
N GLY A 83 2.49 -0.32 -0.73
CA GLY A 83 1.10 -0.55 -1.11
C GLY A 83 0.21 0.68 -1.28
N MET A 84 0.76 1.89 -1.40
CA MET A 84 -0.06 3.12 -1.44
C MET A 84 -0.96 3.23 -2.66
N ALA A 85 -0.53 2.71 -3.81
CA ALA A 85 -1.36 2.63 -5.01
C ALA A 85 -2.36 1.46 -4.89
N ALA A 86 -1.88 0.27 -4.50
CA ALA A 86 -2.72 -0.90 -4.25
C ALA A 86 -3.93 -0.61 -3.32
N PHE A 87 -3.72 -0.02 -2.15
CA PHE A 87 -4.82 0.25 -1.21
C PHE A 87 -5.76 1.34 -1.69
N ALA A 88 -5.24 2.33 -2.42
CA ALA A 88 -6.05 3.36 -3.05
C ALA A 88 -6.99 2.78 -4.12
N ALA A 89 -6.54 1.80 -4.89
CA ALA A 89 -7.38 1.08 -5.85
C ALA A 89 -8.38 0.13 -5.15
N ALA A 90 -7.92 -0.62 -4.14
CA ALA A 90 -8.75 -1.60 -3.43
C ALA A 90 -9.97 -0.96 -2.74
N VAL A 91 -9.81 0.20 -2.09
CA VAL A 91 -10.92 0.93 -1.44
C VAL A 91 -11.97 1.47 -2.44
N MET A 92 -11.62 1.51 -3.73
CA MET A 92 -12.54 1.84 -4.82
C MET A 92 -13.25 0.61 -5.40
N GLY A 93 -12.97 -0.59 -4.89
CA GLY A 93 -13.61 -1.84 -5.30
C GLY A 93 -12.88 -2.59 -6.41
N PHE A 94 -11.68 -2.15 -6.81
CA PHE A 94 -10.87 -2.88 -7.79
C PHE A 94 -10.17 -4.08 -7.14
N ARG A 95 -10.01 -5.15 -7.91
CA ARG A 95 -9.07 -6.22 -7.57
C ARG A 95 -7.66 -5.76 -7.92
N VAL A 96 -6.69 -6.07 -7.07
CA VAL A 96 -5.31 -5.64 -7.25
C VAL A 96 -4.38 -6.85 -7.29
N VAL A 97 -3.54 -6.88 -8.31
CA VAL A 97 -2.41 -7.79 -8.42
C VAL A 97 -1.15 -6.97 -8.25
N ALA A 98 -0.52 -7.07 -7.08
CA ALA A 98 0.65 -6.29 -6.71
C ALA A 98 1.93 -7.12 -6.81
N PHE A 99 3.00 -6.52 -7.33
CA PHE A 99 4.33 -7.10 -7.42
C PHE A 99 5.32 -6.24 -6.64
N GLU A 100 5.98 -6.82 -5.63
CA GLU A 100 7.02 -6.14 -4.85
C GLU A 100 8.25 -7.05 -4.68
N PRO A 101 9.41 -6.68 -5.25
CA PRO A 101 10.60 -7.52 -5.19
C PRO A 101 11.43 -7.36 -3.90
N VAL A 102 11.24 -6.30 -3.11
CA VAL A 102 12.03 -6.06 -1.89
C VAL A 102 11.30 -6.67 -0.69
N PHE A 103 11.92 -7.64 -0.02
CA PHE A 103 11.28 -8.39 1.06
C PHE A 103 10.79 -7.50 2.22
N GLU A 104 11.54 -6.46 2.62
CA GLU A 104 11.07 -5.60 3.71
C GLU A 104 9.85 -4.76 3.29
N ASN A 105 9.72 -4.43 2.00
CA ASN A 105 8.53 -3.77 1.47
C ASN A 105 7.37 -4.75 1.37
N LEU A 106 7.62 -6.00 0.98
CA LEU A 106 6.64 -7.09 0.99
C LEU A 106 6.00 -7.26 2.38
N GLN A 107 6.80 -7.23 3.44
CA GLN A 107 6.27 -7.33 4.81
C GLN A 107 5.33 -6.15 5.14
N ARG A 108 5.73 -4.93 4.76
CA ARG A 108 4.96 -3.70 4.98
C ARG A 108 3.63 -3.68 4.22
N ILE A 109 3.64 -3.99 2.93
CA ILE A 109 2.39 -4.10 2.16
C ILE A 109 1.50 -5.22 2.73
N CYS A 110 2.06 -6.30 3.26
CA CYS A 110 1.28 -7.34 3.92
C CYS A 110 0.65 -6.88 5.25
N ASP A 111 1.32 -6.05 6.05
CA ASP A 111 0.72 -5.37 7.19
C ASP A 111 -0.46 -4.50 6.72
N GLY A 112 -0.28 -3.73 5.64
CA GLY A 112 -1.33 -2.90 5.04
C GLY A 112 -2.54 -3.71 4.54
N VAL A 113 -2.33 -4.87 3.91
CA VAL A 113 -3.41 -5.78 3.48
C VAL A 113 -4.26 -6.23 4.67
N TYR A 114 -3.59 -6.64 5.75
CA TYR A 114 -4.26 -7.07 6.98
C TYR A 114 -5.05 -5.92 7.63
N LEU A 115 -4.42 -4.76 7.80
CA LEU A 115 -5.04 -3.59 8.42
C LEU A 115 -6.27 -3.12 7.66
N ASN A 116 -6.18 -3.03 6.34
CA ASN A 116 -7.27 -2.56 5.47
C ASN A 116 -8.36 -3.62 5.25
N ARG A 117 -8.13 -4.88 5.65
CA ARG A 117 -9.05 -6.01 5.46
C ARG A 117 -9.39 -6.25 3.98
N VAL A 118 -8.39 -6.12 3.13
CA VAL A 118 -8.52 -6.19 1.66
C VAL A 118 -7.95 -7.49 1.08
N GLN A 119 -7.84 -8.54 1.88
CA GLN A 119 -7.28 -9.83 1.46
C GLN A 119 -7.98 -10.46 0.26
N ASP A 120 -9.28 -10.25 0.11
CA ASP A 120 -10.07 -10.80 -1.00
C ASP A 120 -9.94 -9.94 -2.27
N GLN A 121 -9.36 -8.75 -2.14
CA GLN A 121 -9.19 -7.78 -3.22
C GLN A 121 -7.74 -7.67 -3.68
N VAL A 122 -6.76 -7.80 -2.77
CA VAL A 122 -5.34 -7.56 -3.05
C VAL A 122 -4.55 -8.86 -2.90
N VAL A 123 -3.96 -9.32 -4.00
CA VAL A 123 -2.93 -10.37 -4.00
C VAL A 123 -1.56 -9.73 -4.20
N VAL A 124 -0.57 -10.16 -3.41
CA VAL A 124 0.80 -9.63 -3.47
C VAL A 124 1.77 -10.76 -3.82
N TYR A 125 2.59 -10.52 -4.84
CA TYR A 125 3.65 -11.41 -5.30
C TYR A 125 5.02 -10.82 -4.94
N HIS A 126 5.86 -11.65 -4.32
CA HIS A 126 7.28 -11.35 -4.12
C HIS A 126 8.05 -11.62 -5.42
N ALA A 127 7.95 -10.69 -6.37
CA ALA A 127 8.56 -10.82 -7.69
C ALA A 127 8.83 -9.45 -8.31
N ALA A 128 9.89 -9.39 -9.12
CA ALA A 128 10.15 -8.27 -10.03
C ALA A 128 9.43 -8.51 -11.37
N ALA A 129 8.95 -7.46 -12.00
CA ALA A 129 8.42 -7.54 -13.36
C ALA A 129 9.58 -7.58 -14.38
N SER A 130 9.46 -8.45 -15.38
CA SER A 130 10.41 -8.60 -16.49
C SER A 130 9.68 -9.13 -17.73
N ASP A 131 10.29 -8.94 -18.90
CA ASP A 131 9.91 -9.58 -20.17
C ASP A 131 10.15 -11.10 -20.18
N ARG A 132 10.93 -11.63 -19.23
CA ARG A 132 11.26 -13.05 -19.10
C ARG A 132 11.12 -13.55 -17.66
N ALA A 133 10.79 -14.81 -17.51
CA ALA A 133 10.84 -15.48 -16.22
C ALA A 133 12.29 -15.81 -15.84
N GLY A 134 12.64 -15.62 -14.56
CA GLY A 134 13.97 -15.93 -14.04
C GLY A 134 14.17 -15.42 -12.62
N ASN A 135 15.33 -15.74 -12.05
CA ASN A 135 15.74 -15.26 -10.73
C ASN A 135 16.82 -14.20 -10.88
N ILE A 136 16.74 -13.15 -10.07
CA ILE A 136 17.74 -12.08 -9.99
C ILE A 136 18.02 -11.76 -8.52
N THR A 137 19.22 -11.25 -8.23
CA THR A 137 19.53 -10.67 -6.93
C THR A 137 19.09 -9.21 -6.92
N MET A 138 18.19 -8.85 -6.01
CA MET A 138 17.77 -7.47 -5.82
C MET A 138 18.76 -6.75 -4.89
N HIS A 139 19.35 -5.66 -5.36
CA HIS A 139 20.20 -4.80 -4.54
C HIS A 139 19.42 -3.55 -4.15
N LYS A 140 19.26 -3.33 -2.83
CA LYS A 140 18.64 -2.13 -2.28
C LYS A 140 19.71 -1.05 -2.13
N VAL A 141 19.51 0.08 -2.79
CA VAL A 141 20.40 1.26 -2.75
C VAL A 141 20.00 2.20 -1.62
#